data_AF-A0A7H4PG50-F1
#
_entry.id   AF-A0A7H4PG50-F1
#
_cell.length_a   1.000
_cell.length_b   1.000
_cell.length_c   1.000
_cell.angle_alpha   90.00
_cell.angle_beta   90.00
_cell.angle_gamma   90.00
#
_symmetry.space_group_name_H-M   'P 1'
#
loop_
_entity.id
_entity.type
_entity.pdbx_description
1 polymer ?
#
loop_
_entity_poly.entity_id
_entity_poly.type
_entity_poly.pdbx_seq_one_letter_code
_entity_poly.pdbx_strand_id
1 'polypeptide(L)'
;MSDFLPFSRPSMGDAELAALREVLQSGWITTGPKNQALEEAFCTLTGNRHAIAVSSATGGMHVTLMGLGIGAGDEVITPSQTWVSTLNMICLLGATPVMIDVDPDNLMITPEAVEAAITPRTKAIIPVHYAGAPADIDAIRAIGERHAIPVIEDAAHAAGTYYKGRHVGWRGTAIFSFHAIKNMTCAEGGLVVTDDDELAARIRSLKFHGLGVDAYDRQTLGRAPQAEVISPGFKYNLADINAALALVQLDKLAHANQRRAAIAQRYLRELADTPFRPLVAPSWEHQHAWHLFIIRVDEAALRHQPRCA
;
A
#
# COMPACT_ATOMS: atom_id res chain seq x y z
N MET A 1 33.29 -1.83 -19.87
CA MET A 1 31.95 -2.42 -19.67
C MET A 1 31.23 -1.52 -18.71
N SER A 2 30.03 -1.01 -19.02
CA SER A 2 29.25 -0.28 -18.03
C SER A 2 28.70 -1.27 -17.01
N ASP A 3 28.65 -0.87 -15.73
CA ASP A 3 28.02 -1.68 -14.69
C ASP A 3 26.55 -1.97 -15.04
N PHE A 4 26.03 -3.10 -14.56
CA PHE A 4 24.64 -3.50 -14.77
C PHE A 4 23.67 -2.44 -14.22
N LEU A 5 22.67 -2.04 -15.04
CA LEU A 5 21.59 -1.15 -14.63
C LEU A 5 20.42 -1.98 -14.07
N PRO A 6 20.23 -2.05 -12.74
CA PRO A 6 19.13 -2.81 -12.17
C PRO A 6 17.79 -2.11 -12.39
N PHE A 7 16.74 -2.91 -12.34
CA PHE A 7 15.36 -2.45 -12.43
C PHE A 7 14.97 -1.41 -11.37
N SER A 8 15.45 -1.57 -10.13
CA SER A 8 15.23 -0.62 -9.04
C SER A 8 16.42 -0.62 -8.09
N ARG A 9 16.68 0.51 -7.44
CA ARG A 9 17.63 0.66 -6.33
C ARG A 9 16.96 1.47 -5.22
N PRO A 10 17.07 1.05 -3.95
CA PRO A 10 16.62 1.87 -2.83
C PRO A 10 17.49 3.14 -2.74
N SER A 11 16.87 4.29 -2.49
CA SER A 11 17.55 5.58 -2.40
C SER A 11 18.03 5.84 -0.96
N MET A 12 19.03 5.07 -0.52
CA MET A 12 19.64 5.20 0.80
C MET A 12 20.79 6.21 0.80
N GLY A 13 20.98 6.94 1.90
CA GLY A 13 22.12 7.83 2.10
C GLY A 13 22.49 8.02 3.57
N ASP A 14 23.30 9.04 3.86
CA ASP A 14 23.83 9.28 5.20
C ASP A 14 22.75 9.57 6.25
N ALA A 15 21.63 10.18 5.83
CA ALA A 15 20.51 10.48 6.73
C ALA A 15 19.86 9.18 7.26
N GLU A 16 19.68 8.18 6.40
CA GLU A 16 19.18 6.86 6.80
C GLU A 16 20.15 6.16 7.75
N LEU A 17 21.46 6.21 7.47
CA LEU A 17 22.48 5.63 8.34
C LEU A 17 22.54 6.32 9.71
N ALA A 18 22.38 7.65 9.74
CA ALA A 18 22.33 8.42 10.98
C ALA A 18 21.10 8.06 11.82
N ALA A 19 19.92 7.94 11.20
CA ALA A 19 18.69 7.55 11.88
C ALA A 19 18.79 6.14 12.48
N LEU A 20 19.39 5.19 11.75
CA LEU A 20 19.67 3.86 12.28
C LEU A 20 20.61 3.89 13.48
N ARG A 21 21.68 4.69 13.43
CA ARG A 21 22.63 4.85 14.53
C ARG A 21 21.93 5.37 15.78
N GLU A 22 21.06 6.36 15.65
CA GLU A 22 20.28 6.92 16.77
C GLU A 22 19.43 5.84 17.47
N VAL A 23 18.68 5.04 16.69
CA VAL A 23 17.85 3.95 17.24
C VAL A 23 18.71 2.93 17.97
N LEU A 24 19.81 2.49 17.36
CA LEU A 24 20.71 1.50 17.97
C LEU A 24 21.35 2.02 19.27
N GLN A 25 21.69 3.31 19.33
CA GLN A 25 22.25 3.94 20.54
C GLN A 25 21.20 4.15 21.64
N SER A 26 19.92 4.32 21.29
CA SER A 26 18.83 4.50 22.26
C SER A 26 18.53 3.25 23.10
N GLY A 27 18.87 2.06 22.58
CA GLY A 27 18.47 0.77 23.15
C GLY A 27 17.03 0.33 22.82
N TRP A 28 16.21 1.18 22.21
CA TRP A 28 14.83 0.86 21.83
C TRP A 28 14.75 0.39 20.37
N ILE A 29 15.08 -0.88 20.12
CA ILE A 29 15.27 -1.41 18.76
C ILE A 29 14.03 -2.07 18.12
N THR A 30 12.97 -2.30 18.90
CA THR A 30 11.67 -2.83 18.42
C THR A 30 10.63 -1.69 18.37
N THR A 31 9.34 -1.98 18.21
CA THR A 31 8.26 -0.99 18.19
C THR A 31 8.35 -0.03 19.37
N GLY A 32 8.42 1.28 19.08
CA GLY A 32 8.67 2.34 20.03
C GLY A 32 8.35 3.74 19.49
N PRO A 33 9.04 4.78 19.99
CA PRO A 33 8.79 6.16 19.61
C PRO A 33 8.88 6.45 18.10
N LYS A 34 9.77 5.77 17.34
CA LYS A 34 9.88 6.01 15.90
C LYS A 34 8.69 5.43 15.13
N ASN A 35 8.08 4.34 15.61
CA ASN A 35 6.81 3.84 15.07
C ASN A 35 5.68 4.85 15.27
N GLN A 36 5.55 5.41 16.48
CA GLN A 36 4.53 6.42 16.75
C GLN A 36 4.70 7.65 15.86
N ALA A 37 5.93 8.17 15.76
CA ALA A 37 6.22 9.31 14.90
C ALA A 37 5.91 9.02 13.41
N LEU A 38 6.19 7.79 12.94
CA LEU A 38 5.83 7.37 11.59
C LEU A 38 4.30 7.32 11.37
N GLU A 39 3.57 6.77 12.34
CA GLU A 39 2.11 6.72 12.31
C GLU A 39 1.52 8.14 12.27
N GLU A 40 1.97 9.04 13.15
CA GLU A 40 1.55 10.45 13.19
C GLU A 40 1.87 11.20 11.88
N ALA A 41 3.05 10.98 11.31
CA ALA A 41 3.46 11.58 10.04
C ALA A 41 2.59 11.09 8.87
N PHE A 42 2.15 9.82 8.88
CA PHE A 42 1.25 9.29 7.86
C PHE A 42 -0.19 9.80 8.00
N CYS A 43 -0.69 9.98 9.23
CA CYS A 43 -1.96 10.69 9.45
C CYS A 43 -1.88 12.12 8.88
N THR A 44 -0.77 12.82 9.11
CA THR A 44 -0.54 14.16 8.55
C THR A 44 -0.47 14.16 7.02
N LEU A 45 0.24 13.20 6.42
CA LEU A 45 0.37 13.07 4.96
C LEU A 45 -0.98 12.80 4.29
N THR A 46 -1.74 11.86 4.84
CA THR A 46 -2.98 11.38 4.22
C THR A 46 -4.19 12.25 4.59
N GLY A 47 -4.17 12.88 5.76
CA GLY A 47 -5.33 13.51 6.38
C GLY A 47 -6.26 12.52 7.09
N ASN A 48 -5.88 11.24 7.17
CA ASN A 48 -6.67 10.20 7.82
C ASN A 48 -6.49 10.22 9.35
N ARG A 49 -7.38 9.55 10.09
CA ARG A 49 -7.41 9.58 11.56
C ARG A 49 -6.37 8.67 12.20
N HIS A 50 -6.25 7.44 11.69
CA HIS A 50 -5.33 6.44 12.23
C HIS A 50 -4.33 5.98 11.18
N ALA A 51 -3.13 5.69 11.64
CA ALA A 51 -2.09 5.00 10.91
C ALA A 51 -1.54 3.90 11.82
N ILE A 52 -1.32 2.70 11.28
CA ILE A 52 -0.84 1.54 12.01
C ILE A 52 0.32 0.92 11.24
N ALA A 53 1.53 1.09 11.75
CA ALA A 53 2.73 0.53 11.17
C ALA A 53 2.81 -0.99 11.40
N VAL A 54 3.11 -1.72 10.33
CA VAL A 54 3.16 -3.19 10.29
C VAL A 54 4.41 -3.67 9.56
N SER A 55 4.79 -4.92 9.76
CA SER A 55 6.01 -5.51 9.21
C SER A 55 5.99 -5.68 7.69
N SER A 56 4.81 -5.66 7.06
CA SER A 56 4.63 -5.65 5.60
C SER A 56 3.21 -5.23 5.21
N ALA A 57 3.01 -4.75 3.98
CA ALA A 57 1.66 -4.52 3.44
C ALA A 57 0.81 -5.81 3.40
N THR A 58 1.42 -6.96 3.15
CA THR A 58 0.76 -8.28 3.24
C THR A 58 0.22 -8.55 4.64
N GLY A 59 1.04 -8.33 5.68
CA GLY A 59 0.62 -8.46 7.06
C GLY A 59 -0.48 -7.46 7.42
N GLY A 60 -0.38 -6.23 6.91
CA GLY A 60 -1.43 -5.22 7.03
C GLY A 60 -2.76 -5.65 6.41
N MET A 61 -2.73 -6.19 5.18
CA MET A 61 -3.91 -6.72 4.50
C MET A 61 -4.54 -7.86 5.30
N HIS A 62 -3.73 -8.77 5.82
CA HIS A 62 -4.20 -9.88 6.65
C HIS A 62 -5.00 -9.40 7.87
N VAL A 63 -4.40 -8.57 8.73
CA VAL A 63 -5.06 -8.12 9.96
C VAL A 63 -6.20 -7.14 9.71
N THR A 64 -6.19 -6.43 8.57
CA THR A 64 -7.30 -5.58 8.16
C THR A 64 -8.52 -6.42 7.79
N LEU A 65 -8.34 -7.43 6.92
CA LEU A 65 -9.43 -8.33 6.54
C LEU A 65 -9.96 -9.12 7.75
N MET A 66 -9.07 -9.62 8.61
CA MET A 66 -9.47 -10.29 9.85
C MET A 66 -10.18 -9.33 10.83
N GLY A 67 -9.74 -8.07 10.93
CA GLY A 67 -10.37 -7.05 11.77
C GLY A 67 -11.79 -6.68 11.31
N LEU A 68 -12.05 -6.81 10.01
CA LEU A 68 -13.39 -6.69 9.40
C LEU A 68 -14.24 -7.97 9.56
N GLY A 69 -13.68 -9.04 10.13
CA GLY A 69 -14.37 -10.31 10.36
C GLY A 69 -14.51 -11.20 9.12
N ILE A 70 -13.72 -10.94 8.06
CA ILE A 70 -13.76 -11.74 6.83
C ILE A 70 -13.25 -13.15 7.09
N GLY A 71 -14.02 -14.15 6.66
CA GLY A 71 -13.65 -15.55 6.80
C GLY A 71 -14.42 -16.51 5.91
N ALA A 72 -14.60 -17.74 6.41
CA ALA A 72 -15.24 -18.82 5.65
C ALA A 72 -16.66 -18.46 5.20
N GLY A 73 -16.91 -18.60 3.89
CA GLY A 73 -18.21 -18.30 3.26
C GLY A 73 -18.35 -16.86 2.78
N ASP A 74 -17.40 -15.97 3.07
CA ASP A 74 -17.37 -14.61 2.55
C ASP A 74 -16.69 -14.55 1.17
N GLU A 75 -17.07 -13.54 0.39
CA GLU A 75 -16.45 -13.20 -0.89
C GLU A 75 -15.73 -11.85 -0.80
N VAL A 76 -14.55 -11.75 -1.41
CA VAL A 76 -13.78 -10.51 -1.49
C VAL A 76 -13.46 -10.22 -2.95
N ILE A 77 -13.97 -9.10 -3.47
CA ILE A 77 -13.73 -8.66 -4.85
C ILE A 77 -12.34 -8.03 -4.95
N THR A 78 -11.54 -8.45 -5.93
CA THR A 78 -10.19 -7.93 -6.17
C THR A 78 -9.80 -8.16 -7.64
N PRO A 79 -8.94 -7.33 -8.27
CA PRO A 79 -8.45 -7.62 -9.62
C PRO A 79 -7.69 -8.95 -9.67
N SER A 80 -7.81 -9.67 -10.79
CA SER A 80 -6.85 -10.75 -11.11
C SER A 80 -5.45 -10.19 -11.40
N GLN A 81 -5.37 -8.99 -11.96
CA GLN A 81 -4.12 -8.30 -12.27
C GLN A 81 -3.60 -7.54 -11.04
N THR A 82 -3.03 -8.27 -10.09
CA THR A 82 -2.47 -7.70 -8.84
C THR A 82 -1.32 -8.54 -8.30
N TRP A 83 -0.72 -8.13 -7.19
CA TRP A 83 0.24 -8.96 -6.47
C TRP A 83 -0.47 -10.05 -5.67
N VAL A 84 0.10 -11.26 -5.70
CA VAL A 84 -0.50 -12.47 -5.11
C VAL A 84 -0.79 -12.38 -3.61
N SER A 85 -0.18 -11.44 -2.89
CA SER A 85 -0.41 -11.25 -1.44
C SER A 85 -1.88 -11.06 -1.12
N THR A 86 -2.62 -10.29 -1.93
CA THR A 86 -4.02 -9.97 -1.67
C THR A 86 -4.87 -11.24 -1.74
N LEU A 87 -4.70 -12.03 -2.80
CA LEU A 87 -5.40 -13.30 -3.00
C LEU A 87 -5.04 -14.30 -1.90
N ASN A 88 -3.74 -14.41 -1.56
CA ASN A 88 -3.28 -15.31 -0.53
C ASN A 88 -3.93 -15.00 0.83
N MET A 89 -4.05 -13.73 1.21
CA MET A 89 -4.65 -13.37 2.51
C MET A 89 -6.16 -13.64 2.54
N ILE A 90 -6.86 -13.42 1.43
CA ILE A 90 -8.28 -13.79 1.29
C ILE A 90 -8.44 -15.31 1.49
N CYS A 91 -7.67 -16.12 0.75
CA CYS A 91 -7.73 -17.57 0.80
C CYS A 91 -7.33 -18.13 2.18
N LEU A 92 -6.28 -17.59 2.81
CA LEU A 92 -5.79 -18.08 4.12
C LEU A 92 -6.76 -17.77 5.26
N LEU A 93 -7.62 -16.75 5.12
CA LEU A 93 -8.74 -16.49 6.03
C LEU A 93 -9.95 -17.42 5.79
N GLY A 94 -9.92 -18.23 4.73
CA GLY A 94 -11.02 -19.12 4.33
C GLY A 94 -12.08 -18.44 3.46
N ALA A 95 -11.91 -17.17 3.11
CA ALA A 95 -12.78 -16.45 2.20
C ALA A 95 -12.50 -16.80 0.73
N THR A 96 -13.44 -16.48 -0.16
CA THR A 96 -13.34 -16.72 -1.60
C THR A 96 -12.94 -15.45 -2.33
N PRO A 97 -11.79 -15.40 -3.04
CA PRO A 97 -11.48 -14.26 -3.89
C PRO A 97 -12.36 -14.29 -5.14
N VAL A 98 -13.11 -13.21 -5.36
CA VAL A 98 -13.85 -12.97 -6.60
C VAL A 98 -12.98 -12.10 -7.49
N MET A 99 -12.22 -12.75 -8.37
CA MET A 99 -11.31 -12.08 -9.29
C MET A 99 -12.08 -11.44 -10.44
N ILE A 100 -11.89 -10.15 -10.63
CA ILE A 100 -12.47 -9.39 -11.75
C ILE A 100 -11.38 -8.87 -12.70
N ASP A 101 -11.81 -8.57 -13.92
CA ASP A 101 -10.94 -8.01 -14.95
C ASP A 101 -10.62 -6.53 -14.69
N VAL A 102 -9.68 -5.99 -15.46
CA VAL A 102 -9.20 -4.62 -15.36
C VAL A 102 -9.35 -3.87 -16.68
N ASP A 103 -9.33 -2.55 -16.62
CA ASP A 103 -9.17 -1.73 -17.82
C ASP A 103 -7.86 -2.09 -18.53
N PRO A 104 -7.87 -2.38 -19.84
CA PRO A 104 -6.69 -2.86 -20.55
C PRO A 104 -5.60 -1.80 -20.73
N ASP A 105 -5.93 -0.52 -20.51
CA ASP A 105 -5.06 0.62 -20.73
C ASP A 105 -4.35 1.10 -19.45
N ASN A 106 -5.02 1.03 -18.31
CA ASN A 106 -4.47 1.46 -17.02
C ASN A 106 -4.31 0.32 -15.99
N LEU A 107 -4.83 -0.87 -16.28
CA LEU A 107 -4.75 -2.08 -15.45
C LEU A 107 -5.41 -1.98 -14.07
N MET A 108 -6.39 -1.09 -13.90
CA MET A 108 -7.19 -0.96 -12.68
C MET A 108 -8.62 -1.49 -12.90
N ILE A 109 -9.26 -1.97 -11.83
CA ILE A 109 -10.65 -2.42 -11.89
C ILE A 109 -11.59 -1.26 -12.22
N THR A 110 -12.69 -1.55 -12.90
CA THR A 110 -13.72 -0.55 -13.22
C THR A 110 -14.90 -0.64 -12.24
N PRO A 111 -15.61 0.47 -11.97
CA PRO A 111 -16.82 0.46 -11.16
C PRO A 111 -17.88 -0.53 -11.68
N GLU A 112 -18.02 -0.66 -13.00
CA GLU A 112 -18.99 -1.57 -13.62
C GLU A 112 -18.65 -3.04 -13.35
N ALA A 113 -17.37 -3.41 -13.45
CA ALA A 113 -16.90 -4.76 -13.16
C ALA A 113 -17.06 -5.11 -11.66
N VAL A 114 -16.86 -4.13 -10.78
CA VAL A 114 -17.11 -4.29 -9.34
C VAL A 114 -18.60 -4.54 -9.09
N GLU A 115 -19.48 -3.67 -9.58
CA GLU A 115 -20.93 -3.77 -9.35
C GLU A 115 -21.48 -5.10 -9.88
N ALA A 116 -21.04 -5.55 -11.05
CA ALA A 116 -21.47 -6.80 -11.66
C ALA A 116 -21.03 -8.06 -10.88
N ALA A 117 -19.97 -7.98 -10.08
CA ALA A 117 -19.42 -9.09 -9.31
C ALA A 117 -19.99 -9.21 -7.89
N ILE A 118 -20.80 -8.25 -7.43
CA ILE A 118 -21.38 -8.27 -6.08
C ILE A 118 -22.40 -9.39 -5.95
N THR A 119 -22.32 -10.11 -4.83
CA THR A 119 -23.28 -11.10 -4.39
C THR A 119 -23.65 -10.86 -2.92
N PRO A 120 -24.67 -11.53 -2.36
CA PRO A 120 -24.96 -11.46 -0.92
C PRO A 120 -23.81 -11.90 0.00
N ARG A 121 -22.80 -12.61 -0.53
CA ARG A 121 -21.61 -13.04 0.21
C ARG A 121 -20.48 -12.01 0.16
N THR A 122 -20.56 -10.98 -0.67
CA THR A 122 -19.48 -9.99 -0.81
C THR A 122 -19.32 -9.18 0.48
N LYS A 123 -18.13 -9.24 1.09
CA LYS A 123 -17.79 -8.55 2.34
C LYS A 123 -16.68 -7.51 2.21
N ALA A 124 -15.98 -7.45 1.08
CA ALA A 124 -14.99 -6.40 0.83
C ALA A 124 -14.72 -6.23 -0.67
N ILE A 125 -14.30 -5.02 -1.04
CA ILE A 125 -13.77 -4.68 -2.36
C ILE A 125 -12.35 -4.14 -2.17
N ILE A 126 -11.38 -4.68 -2.93
CA ILE A 126 -9.98 -4.30 -2.85
C ILE A 126 -9.51 -3.74 -4.21
N PRO A 127 -9.68 -2.43 -4.48
CA PRO A 127 -9.03 -1.80 -5.62
C PRO A 127 -7.53 -1.68 -5.42
N VAL A 128 -6.78 -1.63 -6.53
CA VAL A 128 -5.33 -1.41 -6.53
C VAL A 128 -5.03 -0.10 -7.23
N HIS A 129 -4.28 0.80 -6.58
CA HIS A 129 -3.72 1.98 -7.23
C HIS A 129 -2.49 1.58 -8.06
N TYR A 130 -2.73 1.23 -9.32
CA TYR A 130 -1.75 0.50 -10.11
C TYR A 130 -0.59 1.38 -10.61
N ALA A 131 0.65 0.88 -10.54
CA ALA A 131 1.89 1.59 -10.90
C ALA A 131 2.13 2.97 -10.23
N GLY A 132 1.26 3.39 -9.29
CA GLY A 132 1.25 4.71 -8.67
C GLY A 132 0.21 5.68 -9.24
N ALA A 133 -0.63 5.24 -10.18
CA ALA A 133 -1.86 5.93 -10.57
C ALA A 133 -2.99 5.56 -9.61
N PRO A 134 -3.91 6.47 -9.27
CA PRO A 134 -5.07 6.11 -8.46
C PRO A 134 -6.21 5.53 -9.31
N ALA A 135 -6.88 4.48 -8.80
CA ALA A 135 -8.17 4.00 -9.32
C ALA A 135 -9.28 5.05 -9.15
N ASP A 136 -10.44 4.85 -9.79
CA ASP A 136 -11.60 5.74 -9.65
C ASP A 136 -12.30 5.55 -8.30
N ILE A 137 -11.61 6.01 -7.25
CA ILE A 137 -11.96 5.62 -5.88
C ILE A 137 -13.26 6.24 -5.41
N ASP A 138 -13.66 7.42 -5.92
CA ASP A 138 -14.99 7.99 -5.61
C ASP A 138 -16.10 7.05 -6.11
N ALA A 139 -15.99 6.54 -7.35
CA ALA A 139 -17.01 5.66 -7.93
C ALA A 139 -17.05 4.29 -7.24
N ILE A 140 -15.89 3.69 -6.96
CA ILE A 140 -15.79 2.40 -6.27
C ILE A 140 -16.32 2.52 -4.82
N ARG A 141 -16.02 3.61 -4.11
CA ARG A 141 -16.58 3.86 -2.77
C ARG A 141 -18.07 4.09 -2.80
N ALA A 142 -18.60 4.80 -3.80
CA ALA A 142 -20.04 4.97 -3.94
C ALA A 142 -20.76 3.62 -4.12
N ILE A 143 -20.15 2.64 -4.80
CA ILE A 143 -20.66 1.26 -4.87
C ILE A 143 -20.64 0.62 -3.47
N GLY A 144 -19.49 0.66 -2.78
CA GLY A 144 -19.35 0.11 -1.44
C GLY A 144 -20.38 0.68 -0.45
N GLU A 145 -20.59 1.99 -0.48
CA GLU A 145 -21.58 2.69 0.37
C GLU A 145 -23.03 2.22 0.07
N ARG A 146 -23.41 2.09 -1.21
CA ARG A 146 -24.76 1.62 -1.60
C ARG A 146 -25.05 0.20 -1.12
N HIS A 147 -24.04 -0.67 -1.10
CA HIS A 147 -24.18 -2.08 -0.73
C HIS A 147 -23.74 -2.40 0.70
N ALA A 148 -23.31 -1.38 1.47
CA ALA A 148 -22.69 -1.54 2.78
C ALA A 148 -21.49 -2.52 2.79
N ILE A 149 -20.66 -2.45 1.73
CA ILE A 149 -19.45 -3.25 1.56
C ILE A 149 -18.22 -2.35 1.78
N PRO A 150 -17.33 -2.66 2.74
CA PRO A 150 -16.11 -1.89 2.94
C PRO A 150 -15.18 -1.96 1.73
N VAL A 151 -14.52 -0.84 1.45
CA VAL A 151 -13.50 -0.71 0.40
C VAL A 151 -12.13 -0.55 1.07
N ILE A 152 -11.20 -1.45 0.76
CA ILE A 152 -9.82 -1.43 1.26
C ILE A 152 -8.89 -1.14 0.08
N GLU A 153 -8.31 0.06 0.05
CA GLU A 153 -7.37 0.46 -0.99
C GLU A 153 -6.02 -0.27 -0.85
N ASP A 154 -5.64 -1.10 -1.84
CA ASP A 154 -4.25 -1.53 -1.99
C ASP A 154 -3.44 -0.37 -2.58
N ALA A 155 -2.77 0.34 -1.68
CA ALA A 155 -1.94 1.50 -1.95
C ALA A 155 -0.44 1.16 -1.92
N ALA A 156 -0.06 -0.12 -2.15
CA ALA A 156 1.33 -0.55 -2.12
C ALA A 156 2.24 0.21 -3.11
N HIS A 157 1.66 0.77 -4.17
CA HIS A 157 2.37 1.57 -5.19
C HIS A 157 2.13 3.08 -5.07
N ALA A 158 1.35 3.52 -4.08
CA ALA A 158 0.70 4.82 -4.10
C ALA A 158 1.13 5.79 -3.00
N ALA A 159 2.27 5.56 -2.34
CA ALA A 159 2.86 6.54 -1.43
C ALA A 159 3.21 7.84 -2.19
N GLY A 160 2.52 8.94 -1.86
CA GLY A 160 2.63 10.23 -2.56
C GLY A 160 1.76 10.37 -3.80
N THR A 161 0.75 9.51 -3.97
CA THR A 161 -0.28 9.62 -5.02
C THR A 161 -1.43 10.49 -4.53
N TYR A 162 -1.94 11.38 -5.40
CA TYR A 162 -3.13 12.18 -5.13
C TYR A 162 -4.23 11.89 -6.16
N TYR A 163 -5.48 11.82 -5.71
CA TYR A 163 -6.68 11.69 -6.52
C TYR A 163 -7.59 12.91 -6.25
N LYS A 164 -7.82 13.73 -7.29
CA LYS A 164 -8.58 14.99 -7.20
C LYS A 164 -8.16 15.86 -6.01
N GLY A 165 -6.86 16.13 -5.90
CA GLY A 165 -6.26 16.93 -4.83
C GLY A 165 -6.16 16.27 -3.45
N ARG A 166 -6.67 15.04 -3.26
CA ARG A 166 -6.65 14.32 -1.98
C ARG A 166 -5.63 13.19 -2.02
N HIS A 167 -4.80 13.03 -0.99
CA HIS A 167 -3.83 11.94 -0.95
C HIS A 167 -4.57 10.58 -0.94
N VAL A 168 -4.05 9.56 -1.62
CA VAL A 168 -4.60 8.18 -1.50
C VAL A 168 -4.69 7.77 -0.03
N GLY A 169 -5.79 7.15 0.38
CA GLY A 169 -6.02 6.83 1.80
C GLY A 169 -6.43 8.01 2.69
N TRP A 170 -6.87 9.16 2.13
CA TRP A 170 -7.39 10.29 2.91
C TRP A 170 -8.69 10.00 3.68
N ARG A 171 -9.46 9.01 3.22
CA ARG A 171 -10.74 8.55 3.80
C ARG A 171 -10.75 7.02 3.75
N GLY A 172 -11.60 6.35 4.53
CA GLY A 172 -11.69 4.89 4.61
C GLY A 172 -10.33 4.24 4.92
N THR A 173 -10.13 3.03 4.42
CA THR A 173 -8.94 2.22 4.72
C THR A 173 -8.04 2.07 3.50
N ALA A 174 -6.73 2.33 3.66
CA ALA A 174 -5.72 2.09 2.64
C ALA A 174 -4.44 1.47 3.22
N ILE A 175 -3.74 0.65 2.42
CA ILE A 175 -2.58 -0.11 2.88
C ILE A 175 -1.37 0.20 2.01
N PHE A 176 -0.32 0.76 2.61
CA PHE A 176 0.93 1.12 1.96
C PHE A 176 2.01 0.06 2.19
N SER A 177 2.97 -0.02 1.26
CA SER A 177 4.13 -0.91 1.33
C SER A 177 5.42 -0.10 1.39
N PHE A 178 6.34 -0.53 2.25
CA PHE A 178 7.69 0.00 2.40
C PHE A 178 8.76 -1.03 2.02
N HIS A 179 8.40 -2.00 1.18
CA HIS A 179 9.33 -2.99 0.63
C HIS A 179 10.48 -2.31 -0.16
N ALA A 180 11.61 -2.99 -0.32
CA ALA A 180 12.87 -2.49 -0.90
C ALA A 180 12.74 -1.69 -2.21
N ILE A 181 11.79 -2.06 -3.08
CA ILE A 181 11.62 -1.40 -4.40
C ILE A 181 10.58 -0.26 -4.40
N LYS A 182 9.84 -0.06 -3.30
CA LYS A 182 8.76 0.93 -3.22
C LYS A 182 9.29 2.37 -3.25
N ASN A 183 8.40 3.34 -3.46
CA ASN A 183 8.75 4.75 -3.61
C ASN A 183 9.50 5.31 -2.40
N MET A 184 9.11 4.86 -1.22
CA MET A 184 9.85 4.94 0.03
C MET A 184 10.00 3.53 0.60
N THR A 185 11.03 3.29 1.39
CA THR A 185 11.36 1.94 1.85
C THR A 185 12.00 1.90 3.24
N CYS A 186 11.73 0.83 3.96
CA CYS A 186 12.50 0.46 5.16
C CYS A 186 12.98 -1.00 5.06
N ALA A 187 13.36 -1.41 3.85
CA ALA A 187 13.61 -2.78 3.42
C ALA A 187 12.35 -3.66 3.43
N GLU A 188 11.75 -3.86 4.61
CA GLU A 188 10.45 -4.51 4.81
C GLU A 188 9.60 -3.66 5.75
N GLY A 189 8.34 -3.49 5.38
CA GLY A 189 7.38 -2.71 6.14
C GLY A 189 6.10 -2.43 5.38
N GLY A 190 5.10 -1.97 6.10
CA GLY A 190 3.87 -1.45 5.56
C GLY A 190 3.16 -0.61 6.59
N LEU A 191 2.06 0.01 6.17
CA LEU A 191 1.27 0.88 7.04
C LEU A 191 -0.18 0.86 6.58
N VAL A 192 -1.09 0.61 7.51
CA VAL A 192 -2.53 0.73 7.28
C VAL A 192 -2.96 2.11 7.76
N VAL A 193 -3.69 2.87 6.94
CA VAL A 193 -4.44 4.04 7.41
C VAL A 193 -5.93 3.73 7.42
N THR A 194 -6.66 4.27 8.39
CA THR A 194 -8.12 4.11 8.49
C THR A 194 -8.78 5.24 9.28
N ASP A 195 -10.03 5.59 8.93
CA ASP A 195 -10.86 6.55 9.68
C ASP A 195 -11.81 5.86 10.69
N ASP A 196 -11.83 4.53 10.69
CA ASP A 196 -12.58 3.67 11.61
C ASP A 196 -11.78 3.37 12.90
N ASP A 197 -12.27 3.90 14.01
CA ASP A 197 -11.68 3.75 15.35
C ASP A 197 -11.66 2.28 15.82
N GLU A 198 -12.72 1.52 15.55
CA GLU A 198 -12.83 0.12 15.98
C GLU A 198 -11.89 -0.77 15.17
N LEU A 199 -11.84 -0.57 13.84
CA LEU A 199 -10.93 -1.30 12.97
C LEU A 199 -9.48 -1.00 13.35
N ALA A 200 -9.12 0.26 13.61
CA ALA A 200 -7.78 0.63 14.06
C ALA A 200 -7.39 -0.09 15.35
N ALA A 201 -8.28 -0.13 16.35
CA ALA A 201 -8.03 -0.84 17.61
C ALA A 201 -7.84 -2.35 17.40
N ARG A 202 -8.69 -2.97 16.56
CA ARG A 202 -8.56 -4.40 16.21
C ARG A 202 -7.23 -4.70 15.51
N ILE A 203 -6.83 -3.86 14.54
CA ILE A 203 -5.55 -4.03 13.83
C ILE A 203 -4.36 -3.90 14.78
N ARG A 204 -4.36 -2.91 15.69
CA ARG A 204 -3.29 -2.74 16.70
C ARG A 204 -3.15 -3.95 17.60
N SER A 205 -4.27 -4.52 18.04
CA SER A 205 -4.29 -5.75 18.82
C SER A 205 -3.76 -6.93 18.00
N LEU A 206 -4.36 -7.18 16.82
CA LEU A 206 -4.04 -8.32 15.95
C LEU A 206 -2.60 -8.32 15.45
N LYS A 207 -1.97 -7.14 15.21
CA LYS A 207 -0.57 -7.08 14.79
C LYS A 207 0.42 -7.50 15.88
N PHE A 208 -0.01 -7.55 17.15
CA PHE A 208 0.86 -7.82 18.28
C PHE A 208 0.22 -8.78 19.29
N HIS A 209 0.09 -10.04 18.89
CA HIS A 209 -0.39 -11.18 19.66
C HIS A 209 -1.85 -11.09 20.13
N GLY A 210 -2.59 -10.07 19.71
CA GLY A 210 -3.98 -9.84 20.12
C GLY A 210 -4.10 -9.40 21.58
N LEU A 211 -3.11 -8.62 22.02
CA LEU A 211 -3.08 -8.04 23.35
C LEU A 211 -4.06 -6.86 23.46
N GLY A 212 -4.68 -6.71 24.63
CA GLY A 212 -5.66 -5.65 24.89
C GLY A 212 -5.09 -4.23 25.05
N VAL A 213 -3.76 -4.11 25.15
CA VAL A 213 -3.04 -2.84 25.30
C VAL A 213 -1.89 -2.82 24.29
N ASP A 214 -1.73 -1.70 23.57
CA ASP A 214 -0.63 -1.51 22.63
C ASP A 214 0.72 -1.61 23.37
N ALA A 215 1.76 -2.10 22.68
CA ALA A 215 3.09 -2.30 23.25
C ALA A 215 3.70 -1.00 23.81
N TYR A 216 3.39 0.14 23.18
CA TYR A 216 3.91 1.45 23.56
C TYR A 216 3.17 2.09 24.75
N ASP A 217 1.86 1.83 24.90
CA ASP A 217 1.03 2.40 25.97
C ASP A 217 1.38 1.85 27.38
N ARG A 218 2.38 0.97 27.45
CA ARG A 218 2.92 0.43 28.71
C ARG A 218 3.79 1.43 29.49
N GLN A 219 4.01 2.64 28.98
CA GLN A 219 4.92 3.63 29.59
C GLN A 219 4.24 4.75 30.37
N THR A 220 2.92 4.88 30.37
CA THR A 220 2.24 6.01 31.04
C THR A 220 2.03 5.83 32.54
N LEU A 221 1.95 4.61 33.08
CA LEU A 221 1.85 4.38 34.54
C LEU A 221 2.51 3.06 34.95
N GLY A 222 3.39 3.11 35.95
CA GLY A 222 4.23 2.00 36.40
C GLY A 222 3.49 0.66 36.48
N ARG A 223 4.00 -0.35 35.75
CA ARG A 223 3.59 -1.77 35.78
C ARG A 223 2.08 -1.95 36.06
N ALA A 224 1.22 -1.43 35.19
CA ALA A 224 -0.15 -1.90 35.08
C ALA A 224 -0.16 -3.35 34.54
N PRO A 225 -1.19 -4.17 34.84
CA PRO A 225 -1.13 -5.63 34.78
C PRO A 225 -0.74 -6.15 33.40
N GLN A 226 -0.09 -7.32 33.38
CA GLN A 226 0.30 -8.05 32.17
C GLN A 226 -0.79 -7.94 31.11
N ALA A 227 -0.47 -7.36 29.95
CA ALA A 227 -1.43 -7.25 28.86
C ALA A 227 -2.05 -8.63 28.59
N GLU A 228 -3.38 -8.72 28.71
CA GLU A 228 -4.10 -9.94 28.47
C GLU A 228 -4.25 -10.15 26.96
N VAL A 229 -4.20 -11.41 26.53
CA VAL A 229 -4.54 -11.80 25.16
C VAL A 229 -6.07 -11.84 25.08
N ILE A 230 -6.68 -10.85 24.41
CA ILE A 230 -8.14 -10.78 24.22
C ILE A 230 -8.58 -11.80 23.16
N SER A 231 -7.75 -11.98 22.13
CA SER A 231 -7.93 -12.96 21.07
C SER A 231 -6.56 -13.37 20.52
N PRO A 232 -6.35 -14.60 20.03
CA PRO A 232 -5.08 -14.94 19.39
C PRO A 232 -4.80 -14.03 18.17
N GLY A 233 -3.72 -13.27 18.23
CA GLY A 233 -3.24 -12.43 17.12
C GLY A 233 -1.89 -12.88 16.54
N PHE A 234 -1.32 -12.05 15.66
CA PHE A 234 -0.09 -12.31 14.93
C PHE A 234 1.08 -11.48 15.44
N LYS A 235 2.26 -11.68 14.84
CA LYS A 235 3.47 -10.89 15.11
C LYS A 235 3.86 -10.08 13.88
N TYR A 236 3.14 -8.99 13.64
CA TYR A 236 3.33 -8.08 12.51
C TYR A 236 3.71 -6.65 12.93
N ASN A 237 4.15 -6.43 14.17
CA ASN A 237 4.64 -5.11 14.58
C ASN A 237 5.92 -4.73 13.81
N LEU A 238 6.04 -3.46 13.42
CA LEU A 238 7.24 -2.90 12.79
C LEU A 238 8.25 -2.45 13.86
N ALA A 239 9.54 -2.70 13.66
CA ALA A 239 10.59 -2.29 14.59
C ALA A 239 10.98 -0.81 14.40
N ASP A 240 11.45 -0.12 15.44
CA ASP A 240 11.90 1.28 15.34
C ASP A 240 13.11 1.44 14.41
N ILE A 241 13.92 0.39 14.23
CA ILE A 241 14.97 0.35 13.21
C ILE A 241 14.40 0.65 11.82
N ASN A 242 13.31 -0.04 11.45
CA ASN A 242 12.66 0.14 10.16
C ASN A 242 11.83 1.43 10.12
N ALA A 243 11.14 1.78 11.21
CA ALA A 243 10.35 3.00 11.27
C ALA A 243 11.22 4.27 11.13
N ALA A 244 12.43 4.29 11.72
CA ALA A 244 13.37 5.39 11.56
C ALA A 244 13.83 5.56 10.11
N LEU A 245 14.08 4.46 9.39
CA LEU A 245 14.34 4.52 7.94
C LEU A 245 13.14 5.07 7.18
N ALA A 246 11.93 4.59 7.48
CA ALA A 246 10.71 5.02 6.82
C ALA A 246 10.44 6.52 7.03
N LEU A 247 10.70 7.06 8.23
CA LEU A 247 10.58 8.50 8.52
C LEU A 247 11.48 9.35 7.63
N VAL A 248 12.77 9.01 7.54
CA VAL A 248 13.71 9.75 6.67
C VAL A 248 13.29 9.65 5.20
N GLN A 249 12.80 8.49 4.77
CA GLN A 249 12.33 8.30 3.39
C GLN A 249 11.02 9.04 3.11
N LEU A 250 10.14 9.17 4.12
CA LEU A 250 8.90 9.95 4.04
C LEU A 250 9.20 11.44 3.82
N ASP A 251 10.17 12.01 4.57
CA ASP A 251 10.60 13.40 4.39
C ASP A 251 11.12 13.67 2.97
N LYS A 252 11.72 12.66 2.33
CA LYS A 252 12.27 12.74 0.98
C LYS A 252 11.25 12.38 -0.11
N LEU A 253 10.08 11.86 0.25
CA LEU A 253 9.14 11.22 -0.68
C LEU A 253 8.72 12.14 -1.82
N ALA A 254 8.38 13.40 -1.53
CA ALA A 254 7.97 14.37 -2.54
C ALA A 254 9.06 14.59 -3.60
N HIS A 255 10.31 14.77 -3.17
CA HIS A 255 11.45 14.95 -4.06
C HIS A 255 11.76 13.67 -4.86
N ALA A 256 11.73 12.51 -4.21
CA ALA A 256 11.94 11.22 -4.86
C ALA A 256 10.89 10.95 -5.95
N ASN A 257 9.61 11.23 -5.67
CA ASN A 257 8.53 11.10 -6.64
C ASN A 257 8.64 12.13 -7.77
N GLN A 258 9.10 13.36 -7.50
CA GLN A 258 9.37 14.34 -8.57
C GLN A 258 10.48 13.85 -9.52
N ARG A 259 11.53 13.23 -8.99
CA ARG A 259 12.58 12.61 -9.81
C ARG A 259 12.04 11.46 -10.66
N ARG A 260 11.20 10.59 -10.08
CA ARG A 260 10.52 9.51 -10.82
C ARG A 260 9.63 10.05 -11.93
N ALA A 261 8.85 11.10 -11.65
CA ALA A 261 8.03 11.78 -12.64
C ALA A 261 8.87 12.34 -13.80
N ALA A 262 9.99 13.00 -13.52
CA ALA A 262 10.88 13.52 -14.57
C ALA A 262 11.44 12.40 -15.47
N ILE A 263 11.78 11.24 -14.89
CA ILE A 263 12.24 10.06 -15.64
C ILE A 263 11.11 9.48 -16.49
N ALA A 264 9.92 9.30 -15.91
CA ALA A 264 8.74 8.80 -16.64
C ALA A 264 8.37 9.71 -17.82
N GLN A 265 8.40 11.03 -17.62
CA GLN A 265 8.16 12.00 -18.68
C GLN A 265 9.21 11.91 -19.80
N ARG A 266 10.46 11.58 -19.47
CA ARG A 266 11.46 11.27 -20.49
C ARG A 266 11.08 10.01 -21.25
N TYR A 267 10.73 8.91 -20.57
CA TYR A 267 10.31 7.70 -21.26
C TYR A 267 9.10 7.91 -22.17
N LEU A 268 8.08 8.63 -21.72
CA LEU A 268 6.91 8.94 -22.56
C LEU A 268 7.31 9.67 -23.86
N ARG A 269 8.23 10.64 -23.80
CA ARG A 269 8.72 11.35 -24.98
C ARG A 269 9.53 10.44 -25.91
N GLU A 270 10.47 9.69 -25.37
CA GLU A 270 11.38 8.85 -26.18
C GLU A 270 10.68 7.61 -26.76
N LEU A 271 9.57 7.17 -26.15
CA LEU A 271 8.80 6.01 -26.61
C LEU A 271 7.63 6.37 -27.54
N ALA A 272 7.33 7.66 -27.74
CA ALA A 272 6.14 8.10 -28.48
C ALA A 272 6.04 7.52 -29.91
N ASP A 273 7.18 7.43 -30.60
CA ASP A 273 7.27 6.92 -31.98
C ASP A 273 7.72 5.45 -32.05
N THR A 274 7.59 4.72 -30.95
CA THR A 274 7.99 3.30 -30.84
C THR A 274 6.75 2.39 -30.78
N PRO A 275 6.89 1.07 -31.00
CA PRO A 275 5.75 0.15 -30.92
C PRO A 275 5.42 -0.22 -29.47
N PHE A 276 6.22 0.24 -28.50
CA PHE A 276 6.00 0.01 -27.08
C PHE A 276 4.91 0.94 -26.57
N ARG A 277 3.92 0.38 -25.88
CA ARG A 277 2.75 1.12 -25.39
C ARG A 277 2.81 1.27 -23.87
N PRO A 278 3.24 2.42 -23.33
CA PRO A 278 3.08 2.72 -21.91
C PRO A 278 1.62 2.57 -21.46
N LEU A 279 1.39 2.40 -20.17
CA LEU A 279 0.02 2.50 -19.62
C LEU A 279 -0.55 3.90 -19.83
N VAL A 280 -1.85 3.98 -20.07
CA VAL A 280 -2.55 5.26 -20.25
C VAL A 280 -2.86 5.82 -18.87
N ALA A 281 -2.55 7.11 -18.69
CA ALA A 281 -2.89 7.80 -17.46
C ALA A 281 -4.43 7.88 -17.30
N PRO A 282 -4.98 7.70 -16.10
CA PRO A 282 -6.41 7.84 -15.88
C PRO A 282 -6.94 9.22 -16.28
N SER A 283 -8.21 9.28 -16.69
CA SER A 283 -8.84 10.50 -17.18
C SER A 283 -9.22 11.50 -16.07
N TRP A 284 -9.31 11.04 -14.82
CA TRP A 284 -9.57 11.90 -13.66
C TRP A 284 -8.31 12.65 -13.21
N GLU A 285 -8.50 13.80 -12.55
CA GLU A 285 -7.41 14.57 -11.97
C GLU A 285 -6.62 13.73 -10.95
N HIS A 286 -5.30 13.66 -11.14
CA HIS A 286 -4.43 12.91 -10.24
C HIS A 286 -2.97 13.39 -10.26
N GLN A 287 -2.24 13.05 -9.22
CA GLN A 287 -0.77 13.05 -9.19
C GLN A 287 -0.28 11.62 -9.09
N HIS A 288 0.48 11.18 -10.10
CA HIS A 288 1.02 9.83 -10.21
C HIS A 288 2.32 9.67 -9.39
N ALA A 289 2.44 8.66 -8.53
CA ALA A 289 3.66 8.41 -7.75
C ALA A 289 4.81 7.80 -8.58
N TRP A 290 4.50 7.21 -9.75
CA TRP A 290 5.47 6.61 -10.67
C TRP A 290 6.32 5.53 -9.99
N HIS A 291 5.63 4.61 -9.31
CA HIS A 291 6.27 3.42 -8.75
C HIS A 291 6.89 2.58 -9.87
N LEU A 292 6.13 2.37 -10.95
CA LEU A 292 6.52 1.59 -12.11
C LEU A 292 6.28 2.40 -13.39
N PHE A 293 7.10 2.13 -14.40
CA PHE A 293 6.86 2.53 -15.78
C PHE A 293 6.65 1.25 -16.59
N ILE A 294 5.39 0.89 -16.80
CA ILE A 294 5.00 -0.37 -17.45
C ILE A 294 4.76 -0.10 -18.93
N ILE A 295 5.29 -0.98 -19.78
CA ILE A 295 5.03 -0.99 -21.23
C ILE A 295 4.37 -2.31 -21.62
N ARG A 296 3.48 -2.23 -22.60
CA ARG A 296 2.91 -3.38 -23.32
C ARG A 296 3.63 -3.51 -24.65
N VAL A 297 3.95 -4.74 -25.01
CA VAL A 297 4.68 -5.07 -26.22
C VAL A 297 3.80 -5.98 -27.06
N ASP A 298 3.17 -5.41 -28.08
CA ASP A 298 2.36 -6.19 -29.03
C ASP A 298 3.29 -6.80 -30.09
N GLU A 299 3.35 -8.13 -30.12
CA GLU A 299 4.19 -8.87 -31.06
C GLU A 299 3.85 -8.55 -32.52
N ALA A 300 2.56 -8.33 -32.84
CA ALA A 300 2.13 -7.99 -34.18
C ALA A 300 2.68 -6.62 -34.60
N ALA A 301 2.69 -5.65 -33.67
CA ALA A 301 3.24 -4.31 -33.92
C ALA A 301 4.76 -4.32 -34.13
N LEU A 302 5.49 -5.27 -33.53
CA LEU A 302 6.94 -5.42 -33.72
C LEU A 302 7.31 -6.01 -35.08
N ARG A 303 6.51 -6.92 -35.63
CA ARG A 303 6.80 -7.62 -36.90
C ARG A 303 6.72 -6.71 -38.13
N HIS A 304 6.01 -5.60 -38.05
CA HIS A 304 5.84 -4.63 -39.14
C HIS A 304 6.86 -3.48 -39.13
N GLN A 305 7.81 -3.47 -38.19
CA GLN A 305 8.90 -2.50 -38.24
C GLN A 305 9.97 -2.94 -39.24
N PRO A 306 10.48 -2.03 -40.11
CA PRO A 306 11.62 -2.35 -40.95
C PRO A 306 12.77 -2.79 -40.03
N ARG A 307 13.35 -3.97 -40.30
CA ARG A 307 14.53 -4.44 -39.55
C ARG A 307 15.58 -3.34 -39.65
N CYS A 308 16.01 -2.79 -38.52
CA CYS A 308 17.15 -1.89 -38.49
C CYS A 308 18.33 -2.58 -39.19
N ALA A 309 18.81 -1.97 -40.28
CA ALA A 309 20.00 -2.39 -41.00
C ALA A 309 21.27 -2.04 -40.20
#